data_AF-A0A0S4LMG3-F1
#
_entry.id   AF-A0A0S4LMG3-F1
#
_cell.length_a   1.000
_cell.length_b   1.000
_cell.length_c   1.000
_cell.angle_alpha   90.00
_cell.angle_beta   90.00
_cell.angle_gamma   90.00
#
_symmetry.space_group_name_H-M   'P 1'
#
loop_
_entity.id
_entity.type
_entity.pdbx_description
1 polymer ?
#
loop_
_entity_poly.entity_id
_entity_poly.type
_entity_poly.pdbx_seq_one_letter_code
_entity_poly.pdbx_strand_id
1 'polypeptide(L)' 'MSVTITRNGVPSVVLLRMEQSEGFVDTVEILSDQKSMYSLRRSLKWTERGQWVSHRSVFG' A
#
# COMPACT_ATOMS: atom_id res chain seq x y z
N MET A 1 5.56 -13.02 7.77
CA MET A 1 5.05 -14.27 8.37
C MET A 1 3.93 -13.87 9.30
N SER A 2 2.78 -14.51 9.17
CA SER A 2 1.64 -14.33 10.07
C SER A 2 1.44 -15.58 10.90
N VAL A 3 0.95 -15.44 12.12
CA VAL A 3 0.59 -16.57 12.98
C VAL A 3 -0.88 -16.45 13.34
N THR A 4 -1.67 -17.48 13.03
CA THR A 4 -3.06 -17.57 13.45
C THR A 4 -3.15 -18.31 14.77
N ILE A 5 -3.82 -17.72 15.76
CA ILE A 5 -4.07 -18.33 17.07
C ILE A 5 -5.52 -18.80 17.11
N THR A 6 -5.73 -20.08 17.40
CA THR A 6 -7.05 -20.71 17.48
C THR A 6 -7.48 -20.97 18.92
N ARG A 7 -8.78 -20.89 19.19
CA ARG A 7 -9.41 -21.31 20.45
C ARG A 7 -10.43 -22.40 20.14
N ASN A 8 -10.26 -23.60 20.72
CA ASN A 8 -11.10 -24.77 20.46
C ASN A 8 -11.21 -25.13 18.96
N GLY A 9 -10.09 -25.04 18.23
CA GLY A 9 -10.05 -25.30 16.79
C GLY A 9 -10.58 -24.17 15.90
N VAL A 10 -11.10 -23.07 16.48
CA VAL A 10 -11.63 -21.91 15.75
C VAL A 10 -10.62 -20.77 15.77
N PRO A 11 -10.22 -20.20 14.61
CA PRO A 11 -9.37 -19.00 14.56
C PRO A 11 -9.96 -17.85 15.35
N SER A 12 -9.19 -17.28 16.28
CA SER A 12 -9.65 -16.18 17.14
C SER A 12 -8.90 -14.88 16.89
N VAL A 13 -7.61 -14.93 16.59
CA VAL A 13 -6.77 -13.76 16.29
C VAL A 13 -5.64 -14.13 15.33
N VAL A 14 -5.15 -13.13 14.60
CA VAL A 14 -3.95 -13.23 13.76
C VAL A 14 -2.90 -12.27 14.30
N LEU A 15 -1.74 -12.80 14.63
CA LEU A 15 -0.57 -12.03 15.01
C LEU A 15 0.26 -11.71 13.76
N LEU A 16 0.47 -10.42 13.54
CA LEU A 16 1.25 -9.87 12.44
C LEU A 16 2.37 -9.01 13.03
N ARG A 17 3.42 -8.77 12.24
CA ARG A 17 4.35 -7.69 12.58
C ARG A 17 3.64 -6.34 12.42
N MET A 18 4.05 -5.36 13.22
CA MET A 18 3.44 -4.03 13.18
C MET A 18 3.53 -3.41 11.79
N GLU A 19 4.67 -3.51 11.11
CA GLU A 19 4.87 -2.94 9.78
C GLU A 19 3.94 -3.58 8.73
N GLN A 20 3.57 -4.86 8.93
CA GLN A 20 2.61 -5.53 8.05
C GLN A 20 1.17 -5.09 8.33
N SER A 21 0.84 -4.82 9.60
CA SER A 21 -0.48 -4.31 9.98
C SER A 21 -0.69 -2.90 9.45
N GLU A 22 0.28 -2.00 9.67
CA GLU A 22 0.24 -0.62 9.19
C GLU A 22 0.20 -0.58 7.67
N GLY A 23 1.10 -1.28 6.98
CA GLY A 23 1.10 -1.32 5.51
C GLY A 23 -0.19 -1.88 4.92
N PHE A 24 -0.89 -2.78 5.62
CA PHE A 24 -2.20 -3.26 5.19
C PHE A 24 -3.27 -2.18 5.29
N VAL A 25 -3.31 -1.44 6.41
CA VAL A 25 -4.24 -0.31 6.59
C VAL A 25 -4.00 0.77 5.54
N ASP A 26 -2.75 1.19 5.35
CA ASP A 26 -2.37 2.19 4.35
C ASP A 26 -2.78 1.76 2.93
N THR A 27 -2.57 0.48 2.60
CA THR A 27 -2.99 -0.07 1.30
C THR A 27 -4.50 0.04 1.12
N VAL A 28 -5.29 -0.34 2.12
CA VAL A 28 -6.76 -0.21 2.05
C VAL A 28 -7.18 1.25 1.91
N GLU A 29 -6.55 2.16 2.64
CA GLU A 29 -6.82 3.60 2.56
C GLU A 29 -6.59 4.14 1.14
N ILE A 30 -5.42 3.86 0.55
CA ILE A 30 -5.08 4.25 -0.83
C ILE A 30 -6.09 3.66 -1.84
N LEU A 31 -6.42 2.37 -1.70
CA LEU A 31 -7.36 1.70 -2.61
C LEU A 31 -8.79 2.24 -2.50
N SER A 32 -9.16 2.77 -1.33
CA SER A 32 -10.50 3.32 -1.08
C SER A 32 -10.70 4.71 -1.70
N ASP A 33 -9.63 5.47 -1.89
CA ASP A 33 -9.68 6.80 -2.50
C ASP A 33 -9.51 6.76 -4.03
N GLN A 34 -10.60 7.06 -4.76
CA GLN A 34 -10.59 7.10 -6.22
C GLN A 34 -9.60 8.12 -6.80
N LYS A 35 -9.35 9.24 -6.11
CA LYS A 35 -8.41 10.26 -6.59
C LYS A 35 -6.97 9.73 -6.55
N SER A 36 -6.59 9.11 -5.43
CA SER A 36 -5.30 8.43 -5.26
C SER A 36 -5.13 7.33 -6.31
N MET A 37 -6.14 6.48 -6.51
CA MET A 37 -6.09 5.43 -7.53
C MET A 37 -5.94 5.96 -8.96
N TYR A 38 -6.63 7.05 -9.29
CA TYR A 38 -6.47 7.70 -10.58
C TYR A 38 -5.06 8.27 -10.79
N SER A 39 -4.52 8.94 -9.76
CA SER A 39 -3.15 9.47 -9.77
C SER A 39 -2.11 8.36 -9.96
N LEU A 40 -2.21 7.27 -9.17
CA LEU A 40 -1.32 6.11 -9.27
C LEU A 40 -1.33 5.47 -10.66
N ARG A 41 -2.52 5.24 -11.23
CA ARG A 41 -2.66 4.69 -12.59
C ARG A 41 -2.03 5.59 -13.65
N ARG A 42 -2.16 6.92 -13.50
CA ARG A 42 -1.52 7.88 -14.40
C ARG A 42 0.00 7.83 -14.27
N SER A 43 0.53 7.83 -13.05
CA SER A 43 1.96 7.77 -12.77
C SER A 43 2.60 6.49 -13.33
N LEU A 44 1.94 5.33 -13.18
CA LEU A 44 2.42 4.08 -13.78
C LEU A 44 2.58 4.18 -15.30
N LYS A 45 1.60 4.75 -16.00
CA LYS A 45 1.67 4.96 -17.46
C LYS A 45 2.79 5.92 -17.87
N TRP A 46 3.10 6.92 -17.04
CA TRP A 46 4.22 7.85 -17.29
C TRP A 46 5.56 7.16 -17.08
N THR A 47 5.69 6.39 -16.00
CA THR A 47 6.87 5.56 -15.71
C THR A 47 7.19 4.60 -16.85
N GLU A 48 6.19 3.88 -17.38
CA GLU A 48 6.35 2.98 -18.54
C GLU A 48 6.87 3.70 -19.79
N ARG A 49 6.59 5.01 -19.92
CA ARG A 49 7.05 5.86 -21.02
C ARG A 49 8.37 6.58 -20.71
N GLY A 50 9.00 6.28 -19.59
CA GLY A 50 10.22 6.95 -19.14
C GLY A 50 10.02 8.42 -18.76
N GLN A 51 8.78 8.84 -18.50
CA GLN A 51 8.45 10.22 -18.15
C GLN A 51 8.66 10.44 -16.65
N TRP A 52 9.76 11.09 -16.31
CA TRP A 52 10.13 11.43 -14.93
C TRP A 52 10.43 12.92 -14.81
N VAL A 53 10.14 13.49 -13.64
CA VAL A 53 10.60 14.83 -13.27
C VAL A 53 11.71 14.69 -12.23
N SER A 54 12.77 15.47 -12.39
CA SER A 54 13.89 15.44 -11.44
C SER A 54 13.55 16.20 -10.17
N HIS A 55 14.20 15.85 -9.06
CA HIS A 55 14.06 16.61 -7.81
C HIS A 55 14.41 18.10 -7.99
N ARG A 56 15.53 18.41 -8.68
CA ARG A 56 15.94 19.79 -8.97
C ARG A 56 14.88 20.56 -9.76
N SER A 57 14.25 19.94 -10.76
CA SER A 57 13.21 20.64 -11.55
C SER A 57 11.94 20.97 -10.77
N VAL A 58 11.70 20.28 -9.64
CA VAL A 58 10.50 20.48 -8.81
C VAL A 58 10.79 21.33 -7.57
N PHE A 59 11.98 21.18 -6.97
CA PHE A 59 12.32 21.76 -5.67
C PHE A 59 13.62 22.59 -5.65
N GLY A 60 14.37 22.61 -6.75
CA GLY A 60 15.66 23.30 -6.85
C GLY A 60 15.57 24.69 -7.45
#